data_AF-B6VRP3-F1
#
_entry.id   AF-B6VRP3-F1
#
_cell.length_a   1.000
_cell.length_b   1.000
_cell.length_c   1.000
_cell.angle_alpha   90.00
_cell.angle_beta   90.00
_cell.angle_gamma   90.00
#
_symmetry.space_group_name_H-M   'P 1'
#
loop_
_entity.id
_entity.type
_entity.pdbx_description
1 polymer ?
#
loop_
_entity_poly.entity_id
_entity_poly.type
_entity_poly.pdbx_seq_one_letter_code
_entity_poly.pdbx_strand_id
1 'polypeptide(L)'
;SASPMPKDQTCTLMKDSIRTFDNVTYRTWLDECEFIASMDCSQSQKFAVTVKGQAGKRTVRVYTSLQNYYKLYDVKKDSASLTVYNSFDQQQGPDYVLTPGKPAIRLDMLPNSKYHEAHQIFMHDGVVNVVLPKENVRVAFDGHYLKITTSPLFVGKTCGLCGNQDQEFYPEFLDPGMVNLASNLTAFRDSYSLHNCTDPNPCHDDVCDVDAMAHPRRSPKFLSAGKSDKKASIQPELRTIVIKRENDICLSKFPEYMCPKNFKPTTTTSKQIDLVCLPNAHPTAHLWAKEAEKRLITEVRDFDSTETSTYDRPTKCVAESVRGI
;
A
#
# COMPACT_ATOMS: atom_id res chain seq x y z
N SER A 1 29.89 12.07 -7.29
CA SER A 1 28.75 12.80 -6.70
C SER A 1 28.15 11.93 -5.62
N ALA A 2 27.92 12.45 -4.42
CA ALA A 2 27.14 11.70 -3.43
C ALA A 2 25.69 11.64 -3.93
N SER A 3 25.12 10.43 -4.02
CA SER A 3 23.69 10.29 -4.28
C SER A 3 22.92 11.05 -3.19
N PRO A 4 21.88 11.85 -3.52
CA PRO A 4 21.10 12.53 -2.50
C PRO A 4 20.57 11.49 -1.52
N MET A 5 20.76 11.71 -0.21
CA MET A 5 20.11 10.86 0.79
C MET A 5 18.60 10.88 0.51
N PRO A 6 17.91 9.73 0.51
CA PRO A 6 16.47 9.73 0.29
C PRO A 6 15.79 10.57 1.38
N LYS A 7 14.76 11.31 1.00
CA LYS A 7 13.99 12.14 1.95
C LYS A 7 12.96 11.29 2.67
N ASP A 8 12.52 11.75 3.85
CA ASP A 8 11.35 11.22 4.53
C ASP A 8 10.16 11.18 3.56
N GLN A 9 9.44 10.06 3.55
CA GLN A 9 8.27 9.86 2.69
C GLN A 9 6.99 10.13 3.47
N THR A 10 5.95 10.55 2.77
CA THR A 10 4.68 10.94 3.39
C THR A 10 3.50 10.25 2.73
N CYS A 11 2.69 9.57 3.53
CA CYS A 11 1.34 9.16 3.16
C CYS A 11 0.31 10.11 3.78
N THR A 12 -0.78 10.41 3.08
CA THR A 12 -1.86 11.30 3.54
C THR A 12 -3.22 10.68 3.26
N LEU A 13 -3.98 10.43 4.32
CA LEU A 13 -5.37 10.03 4.28
C LEU A 13 -6.24 11.28 4.38
N MET A 14 -7.00 11.56 3.34
CA MET A 14 -7.92 12.70 3.24
C MET A 14 -9.35 12.22 3.53
N LYS A 15 -10.35 13.02 3.15
CA LYS A 15 -11.76 12.67 3.32
C LYS A 15 -12.13 11.39 2.56
N ASP A 16 -11.97 11.42 1.23
CA ASP A 16 -12.45 10.39 0.29
C ASP A 16 -11.31 9.85 -0.60
N SER A 17 -10.06 10.06 -0.19
CA SER A 17 -8.89 9.61 -0.93
C SER A 17 -7.67 9.43 -0.04
N ILE A 18 -6.73 8.62 -0.52
CA ILE A 18 -5.45 8.38 0.11
C ILE A 18 -4.36 8.68 -0.92
N ARG A 19 -3.35 9.42 -0.49
CA ARG A 19 -2.09 9.58 -1.21
C ARG A 19 -1.02 8.75 -0.52
N THR A 20 -0.47 7.78 -1.23
CA THR A 20 0.51 6.81 -0.70
C THR A 20 1.89 7.45 -0.50
N PHE A 21 2.84 6.69 0.04
CA PHE A 21 4.22 7.16 0.18
C PHE A 21 4.88 7.44 -1.17
N ASP A 22 4.50 6.72 -2.22
CA ASP A 22 5.06 6.83 -3.57
C ASP A 22 4.27 7.81 -4.46
N ASN A 23 3.50 8.70 -3.81
CA ASN A 23 2.74 9.80 -4.41
C ASN A 23 1.61 9.35 -5.36
N VAL A 24 1.12 8.11 -5.21
CA VAL A 24 -0.08 7.64 -5.90
C VAL A 24 -1.31 8.07 -5.12
N THR A 25 -2.26 8.73 -5.79
CA THR A 25 -3.53 9.12 -5.16
C THR A 25 -4.67 8.29 -5.72
N TYR A 26 -5.45 7.67 -4.82
CA TYR A 26 -6.62 6.87 -5.19
C TYR A 26 -7.81 7.21 -4.30
N ARG A 27 -9.02 7.03 -4.85
CA ARG A 27 -10.27 7.23 -4.13
C ARG A 27 -10.59 6.01 -3.29
N THR A 28 -11.00 6.23 -2.05
CA THR A 28 -11.44 5.18 -1.14
C THR A 28 -12.21 5.80 0.02
N TRP A 29 -13.11 5.03 0.62
CA TRP A 29 -13.90 5.45 1.77
C TRP A 29 -13.57 4.57 2.98
N LEU A 30 -13.50 5.21 4.14
CA LEU A 30 -13.20 4.59 5.42
C LEU A 30 -14.37 4.86 6.38
N ASP A 31 -15.11 3.81 6.72
CA ASP A 31 -16.30 3.90 7.56
C ASP A 31 -16.04 3.35 8.97
N GLU A 32 -16.99 2.62 9.56
CA GLU A 32 -16.93 2.10 10.93
C GLU A 32 -15.87 0.99 11.14
N CYS A 33 -15.31 0.50 10.04
CA CYS A 33 -14.22 -0.44 10.03
C CYS A 33 -12.89 0.21 10.43
N GLU A 34 -12.07 -0.57 11.12
CA GLU A 34 -10.69 -0.20 11.41
C GLU A 34 -9.79 -0.79 10.32
N PHE A 35 -8.94 0.02 9.72
CA PHE A 35 -8.05 -0.39 8.64
C PHE A 35 -6.60 -0.11 9.01
N ILE A 36 -5.68 -0.94 8.50
CA ILE A 36 -4.24 -0.69 8.58
C ILE A 36 -3.89 0.40 7.56
N ALA A 37 -3.66 1.63 8.03
CA ALA A 37 -3.19 2.71 7.18
C ALA A 37 -1.74 2.45 6.73
N SER A 38 -0.86 2.11 7.67
CA SER A 38 0.53 1.73 7.39
C SER A 38 1.13 0.97 8.55
N MET A 39 1.95 -0.04 8.29
CA MET A 39 2.74 -0.73 9.31
C MET A 39 4.11 -1.15 8.77
N ASP A 40 5.08 -1.40 9.66
CA ASP A 40 6.36 -2.03 9.31
C ASP A 40 6.16 -3.55 9.16
N CYS A 41 6.20 -4.03 7.93
CA CYS A 41 5.98 -5.43 7.56
C CYS A 41 7.29 -6.21 7.43
N SER A 42 8.41 -5.59 7.79
CA SER A 42 9.67 -6.30 7.98
C SER A 42 9.70 -7.05 9.31
N GLN A 43 10.74 -7.86 9.51
CA GLN A 43 10.93 -8.62 10.75
C GLN A 43 11.05 -7.72 12.00
N SER A 44 11.36 -6.42 11.85
CA SER A 44 11.49 -5.53 13.01
C SER A 44 10.17 -5.07 13.60
N GLN A 45 9.07 -5.06 12.82
CA GLN A 45 7.72 -4.71 13.27
C GLN A 45 7.68 -3.48 14.19
N LYS A 46 8.35 -2.40 13.76
CA LYS A 46 8.60 -1.23 14.60
C LYS A 46 7.34 -0.43 14.94
N PHE A 47 6.40 -0.36 14.00
CA PHE A 47 5.19 0.43 14.16
C PHE A 47 4.01 -0.14 13.37
N ALA A 48 2.81 0.25 13.79
CA ALA A 48 1.60 0.18 12.97
C ALA A 48 0.74 1.43 13.22
N VAL A 49 0.03 1.87 12.20
CA VAL A 49 -0.94 2.96 12.25
C VAL A 49 -2.26 2.43 11.70
N THR A 50 -3.31 2.46 12.53
CA THR A 50 -4.66 2.11 12.10
C THR A 50 -5.55 3.35 12.09
N VAL A 51 -6.59 3.28 11.28
CA VAL A 51 -7.57 4.34 11.10
C VAL A 51 -8.97 3.75 11.14
N LYS A 52 -9.88 4.42 11.84
CA LYS A 52 -11.30 4.06 11.91
C LYS A 52 -12.16 5.30 11.79
N GLY A 53 -13.28 5.19 11.10
CA GLY A 53 -14.27 6.24 10.97
C GLY A 53 -14.00 7.23 9.84
N GLN A 54 -15.07 7.94 9.49
CA GLN A 54 -15.08 8.98 8.47
C GLN A 54 -14.40 10.26 8.97
N ALA A 55 -13.89 11.07 8.05
CA ALA A 55 -13.30 12.37 8.37
C ALA A 55 -14.24 13.22 9.27
N GLY A 56 -13.69 13.84 10.30
CA GLY A 56 -14.42 14.58 11.33
C GLY A 56 -14.81 13.74 12.55
N LYS A 57 -15.04 12.42 12.38
CA LYS A 57 -15.27 11.45 13.47
C LYS A 57 -14.15 10.41 13.58
N ARG A 58 -13.12 10.55 12.75
CA ARG A 58 -12.03 9.59 12.58
C ARG A 58 -11.21 9.48 13.87
N THR A 59 -10.78 8.27 14.16
CA THR A 59 -9.83 7.95 15.23
C THR A 59 -8.63 7.24 14.64
N VAL A 60 -7.46 7.52 15.19
CA VAL A 60 -6.18 6.94 14.73
C VAL A 60 -5.53 6.22 15.89
N ARG A 61 -4.99 5.04 15.66
CA ARG A 61 -4.15 4.36 16.65
C ARG A 61 -2.74 4.19 16.13
N VAL A 62 -1.76 4.48 16.96
CA VAL A 62 -0.35 4.27 16.65
C VAL A 62 0.21 3.25 17.63
N TYR A 63 0.78 2.18 17.09
CA TYR A 63 1.39 1.09 17.84
C TYR A 63 2.90 1.17 17.67
N THR A 64 3.65 0.91 18.75
CA THR A 64 5.13 0.80 18.69
C THR A 64 5.64 -0.37 19.50
N SER A 65 6.67 -1.04 19.00
CA SER A 65 7.29 -2.27 19.57
C SER A 65 6.29 -3.42 19.64
N LEU A 66 6.25 -4.34 18.66
CA LEU A 66 5.21 -5.39 18.59
C LEU A 66 5.65 -6.78 19.10
N GLN A 67 6.72 -6.84 19.89
CA GLN A 67 7.21 -8.09 20.49
C GLN A 67 6.60 -8.33 21.89
N ASN A 68 7.39 -8.23 22.96
CA ASN A 68 6.96 -8.59 24.33
C ASN A 68 6.32 -7.42 25.10
N TYR A 69 6.42 -6.20 24.58
CA TYR A 69 5.76 -5.01 25.09
C TYR A 69 5.40 -4.12 23.91
N TYR A 70 4.18 -3.58 23.88
CA TYR A 70 3.77 -2.58 22.90
C TYR A 70 3.12 -1.37 23.55
N LYS A 71 3.34 -0.21 22.93
CA LYS A 71 2.66 1.04 23.30
C LYS A 71 1.56 1.30 22.27
N LEU A 72 0.39 1.67 22.75
CA LEU A 72 -0.76 2.09 21.96
C LEU A 72 -1.05 3.56 22.26
N TYR A 73 -1.01 4.38 21.22
CA TYR A 73 -1.47 5.76 21.26
C TYR A 73 -2.84 5.83 20.59
N ASP A 74 -3.90 6.08 21.36
CA ASP A 74 -5.22 6.41 20.79
C ASP A 74 -5.26 7.93 20.55
N VAL A 75 -5.39 8.33 19.29
CA VAL A 75 -5.31 9.73 18.85
C VAL A 75 -6.66 10.17 18.30
N LYS A 76 -7.17 11.28 18.85
CA LYS A 76 -8.37 11.99 18.40
C LYS A 76 -8.01 13.43 18.08
N LYS A 77 -8.94 14.20 17.51
CA LYS A 77 -8.73 15.59 17.10
C LYS A 77 -8.12 16.47 18.21
N ASP A 78 -8.57 16.31 19.45
CA ASP A 78 -8.20 17.21 20.55
C ASP A 78 -7.56 16.50 21.77
N SER A 79 -7.36 15.20 21.68
CA SER A 79 -6.90 14.38 22.81
C SER A 79 -6.08 13.19 22.33
N ALA A 80 -5.17 12.73 23.18
CA ALA A 80 -4.52 11.44 22.98
C ALA A 80 -4.41 10.69 24.32
N SER A 81 -4.41 9.37 24.28
CA SER A 81 -4.07 8.55 25.44
C SER A 81 -2.97 7.56 25.08
N LEU A 82 -2.24 7.10 26.10
CA LEU A 82 -1.19 6.10 25.94
C LEU A 82 -1.48 4.91 26.85
N THR A 83 -1.62 3.75 26.24
CA THR A 83 -1.69 2.46 26.95
C THR A 83 -0.40 1.69 26.70
N VAL A 84 0.21 1.19 27.77
CA VAL A 84 1.42 0.37 27.67
C VAL A 84 1.05 -1.06 28.02
N TYR A 85 1.12 -1.95 27.04
CA TYR A 85 0.90 -3.36 27.22
C TYR A 85 2.25 -4.04 27.38
N ASN A 86 2.52 -4.59 28.57
CA ASN A 86 3.63 -5.50 28.79
C ASN A 86 3.09 -6.87 29.25
N SER A 87 3.92 -7.92 29.25
CA SER A 87 3.52 -9.27 29.68
C SER A 87 3.26 -9.45 31.18
N PHE A 88 3.56 -8.44 32.00
CA PHE A 88 3.54 -8.49 33.47
C PHE A 88 2.55 -7.51 34.15
N ASP A 89 2.01 -6.53 33.44
CA ASP A 89 1.16 -5.48 33.99
C ASP A 89 0.43 -4.72 32.85
N GLN A 90 -0.90 -4.88 32.78
CA GLN A 90 -1.76 -4.13 31.87
C GLN A 90 -2.08 -2.76 32.50
N GLN A 91 -1.09 -1.88 32.60
CA GLN A 91 -1.33 -0.53 33.12
C GLN A 91 -1.69 0.44 32.00
N GLN A 92 -2.87 1.04 32.11
CA GLN A 92 -3.25 2.20 31.29
C GLN A 92 -2.44 3.41 31.77
N GLY A 93 -1.72 4.05 30.86
CA GLY A 93 -1.04 5.30 31.14
C GLY A 93 -2.03 6.48 31.25
N PRO A 94 -1.55 7.69 31.57
CA PRO A 94 -2.42 8.84 31.72
C PRO A 94 -3.05 9.23 30.38
N ASP A 95 -4.31 9.64 30.42
CA ASP A 95 -4.96 10.36 29.34
C ASP A 95 -4.37 11.77 29.25
N TYR A 96 -3.95 12.18 28.05
CA TYR A 96 -3.40 13.52 27.83
C TYR A 96 -4.47 14.46 27.31
N VAL A 97 -4.81 15.46 28.12
CA VAL A 97 -5.50 16.65 27.65
C VAL A 97 -4.47 17.53 26.95
N LEU A 98 -4.51 17.55 25.62
CA LEU A 98 -3.50 18.23 24.81
C LEU A 98 -3.70 19.75 24.87
N THR A 99 -2.65 20.47 25.23
CA THR A 99 -2.63 21.94 25.18
C THR A 99 -1.76 22.37 23.99
N PRO A 100 -2.21 23.30 23.13
CA PRO A 100 -1.40 23.81 22.03
C PRO A 100 0.00 24.26 22.49
N GLY A 101 1.03 23.78 21.81
CA GLY A 101 2.44 24.12 22.04
C GLY A 101 3.10 23.46 23.24
N LYS A 102 2.39 22.66 24.06
CA LYS A 102 2.98 21.95 25.21
C LYS A 102 3.09 20.44 24.91
N PRO A 103 4.30 19.90 24.69
CA PRO A 103 4.46 18.48 24.48
C PRO A 103 4.32 17.68 25.77
N ALA A 104 3.48 16.65 25.71
CA ALA A 104 3.52 15.54 26.64
C ALA A 104 4.68 14.62 26.25
N ILE A 105 5.66 14.50 27.14
CA ILE A 105 6.84 13.65 26.96
C ILE A 105 6.89 12.68 28.14
N ARG A 106 6.98 11.39 27.83
CA ARG A 106 7.20 10.35 28.85
C ARG A 106 8.70 10.16 29.05
N LEU A 107 9.23 10.90 30.01
CA LEU A 107 10.63 10.89 30.42
C LEU A 107 10.95 9.81 31.45
N ASP A 108 9.93 9.30 32.13
CA ASP A 108 9.99 8.38 33.28
C ASP A 108 10.61 7.01 32.97
N MET A 109 10.92 6.73 31.70
CA MET A 109 11.52 5.45 31.27
C MET A 109 12.85 5.60 30.52
N LEU A 110 13.42 6.81 30.41
CA LEU A 110 14.63 7.05 29.63
C LEU A 110 15.72 7.75 30.46
N PRO A 111 16.97 7.23 30.45
CA PRO A 111 18.09 7.95 31.05
C PRO A 111 18.34 9.27 30.32
N ASN A 112 18.95 10.25 31.01
CA ASN A 112 19.23 11.59 30.48
C ASN A 112 19.95 11.60 29.12
N SER A 113 20.78 10.60 28.84
CA SER A 113 21.47 10.44 27.56
C SER A 113 20.57 10.07 26.37
N LYS A 114 19.32 9.66 26.60
CA LYS A 114 18.39 9.17 25.57
C LYS A 114 17.13 10.02 25.42
N TYR A 115 17.12 11.27 25.88
CA TYR A 115 15.96 12.16 25.76
C TYR A 115 15.54 12.39 24.31
N HIS A 116 16.49 12.40 23.37
CA HIS A 116 16.18 12.49 21.94
C HIS A 116 15.37 11.29 21.41
N GLU A 117 15.41 10.13 22.08
CA GLU A 117 14.61 8.95 21.73
C GLU A 117 13.19 9.00 22.31
N ALA A 118 12.85 9.99 23.14
CA ALA A 118 11.56 10.04 23.82
C ALA A 118 10.42 10.28 22.84
N HIS A 119 9.32 9.54 23.02
CA HIS A 119 8.09 9.76 22.27
C HIS A 119 7.47 11.09 22.72
N GLN A 120 6.98 11.86 21.77
CA GLN A 120 6.41 13.17 22.02
C GLN A 120 4.99 13.20 21.47
N ILE A 121 4.05 13.67 22.29
CA ILE A 121 2.68 13.93 21.86
C ILE A 121 2.39 15.40 22.12
N PHE A 122 1.97 16.14 21.10
CA PHE A 122 1.63 17.55 21.27
C PHE A 122 0.59 17.98 20.27
N MET A 123 -0.10 19.06 20.59
CA MET A 123 -0.98 19.74 19.65
C MET A 123 -0.31 21.04 19.19
N HIS A 124 -0.39 21.33 17.90
CA HIS A 124 0.02 22.60 17.34
C HIS A 124 -0.95 22.96 16.21
N ASP A 125 -1.50 24.17 16.23
CA ASP A 125 -2.46 24.66 15.24
C ASP A 125 -3.64 23.71 14.96
N GLY A 126 -4.17 23.08 16.03
CA GLY A 126 -5.28 22.12 15.92
C GLY A 126 -4.87 20.76 15.35
N VAL A 127 -3.58 20.50 15.18
CA VAL A 127 -3.03 19.22 14.70
C VAL A 127 -2.36 18.49 15.86
N VAL A 128 -2.83 17.29 16.15
CA VAL A 128 -2.20 16.37 17.09
C VAL A 128 -1.04 15.65 16.41
N ASN A 129 0.13 15.75 17.00
CA ASN A 129 1.36 15.16 16.51
C ASN A 129 1.83 14.08 17.49
N VAL A 130 2.08 12.88 16.97
CA VAL A 130 2.78 11.79 17.65
C VAL A 130 4.11 11.60 16.95
N VAL A 131 5.21 11.95 17.65
CA VAL A 131 6.57 11.84 17.13
C VAL A 131 7.28 10.70 17.83
N LEU A 132 7.80 9.77 17.04
CA LEU A 132 8.47 8.54 17.47
C LEU A 132 9.91 8.53 16.92
N PRO A 133 10.85 9.25 17.57
CA PRO A 133 12.17 9.47 17.00
C PRO A 133 12.95 8.17 16.78
N LYS A 134 12.86 7.22 17.71
CA LYS A 134 13.57 5.94 17.64
C LYS A 134 13.04 5.02 16.54
N GLU A 135 11.72 5.00 16.36
CA GLU A 135 11.04 4.26 15.31
C GLU A 135 11.18 4.94 13.95
N ASN A 136 11.56 6.23 13.93
CA ASN A 136 11.65 7.08 12.75
C ASN A 136 10.29 7.28 12.04
N VAL A 137 9.26 7.54 12.85
CA VAL A 137 7.87 7.74 12.40
C VAL A 137 7.30 9.00 13.02
N ARG A 138 6.53 9.75 12.24
CA ARG A 138 5.72 10.88 12.72
C ARG A 138 4.30 10.75 12.20
N VAL A 139 3.33 10.95 13.07
CA VAL A 139 1.90 10.92 12.74
C VAL A 139 1.32 12.28 13.11
N ALA A 140 0.64 12.92 12.16
CA ALA A 140 -0.06 14.19 12.37
C ALA A 140 -1.53 14.04 11.98
N PHE A 141 -2.44 14.48 12.86
CA PHE A 141 -3.88 14.27 12.71
C PHE A 141 -4.68 15.48 13.20
N ASP A 142 -5.62 15.96 12.38
CA ASP A 142 -6.47 17.12 12.69
C ASP A 142 -7.97 16.79 12.81
N GLY A 143 -8.32 15.50 12.86
CA GLY A 143 -9.70 15.01 12.81
C GLY A 143 -10.18 14.63 11.40
N HIS A 144 -9.62 15.23 10.35
CA HIS A 144 -10.01 14.99 8.96
C HIS A 144 -8.88 14.33 8.16
N TYR A 145 -7.70 14.94 8.22
CA TYR A 145 -6.49 14.52 7.55
C TYR A 145 -5.58 13.78 8.51
N LEU A 146 -5.15 12.58 8.10
CA LEU A 146 -4.09 11.83 8.76
C LEU A 146 -2.86 11.84 7.85
N LYS A 147 -1.76 12.36 8.35
CA LYS A 147 -0.45 12.34 7.69
C LYS A 147 0.50 11.41 8.43
N ILE A 148 1.05 10.43 7.73
CA ILE A 148 2.06 9.51 8.23
C ILE A 148 3.37 9.83 7.52
N THR A 149 4.43 10.09 8.27
CA THR A 149 5.77 10.37 7.73
C THR A 149 6.75 9.34 8.26
N THR A 150 7.49 8.70 7.35
CA THR A 150 8.43 7.61 7.64
C THR A 150 9.81 7.94 7.06
N SER A 151 10.84 7.46 7.75
CA SER A 151 12.21 7.56 7.26
C SER A 151 12.46 6.67 6.04
N PRO A 152 13.47 6.98 5.20
CA PRO A 152 13.99 6.10 4.15
C PRO A 152 14.33 4.67 4.59
N LEU A 153 14.53 4.43 5.89
CA LEU A 153 14.81 3.09 6.43
C LEU A 153 13.68 2.08 6.17
N PHE A 154 12.48 2.57 5.86
CA PHE A 154 11.29 1.78 5.57
C PHE A 154 11.01 1.56 4.08
N VAL A 155 11.92 1.98 3.18
CA VAL A 155 11.75 1.73 1.73
C VAL A 155 11.57 0.23 1.46
N GLY A 156 10.46 -0.13 0.81
CA GLY A 156 10.07 -1.52 0.52
C GLY A 156 9.70 -2.37 1.73
N LYS A 157 9.47 -1.76 2.91
CA LYS A 157 9.19 -2.47 4.16
C LYS A 157 7.84 -2.11 4.78
N THR A 158 7.14 -1.10 4.25
CA THR A 158 5.79 -0.79 4.73
C THR A 158 4.77 -1.69 4.05
N CYS A 159 3.62 -1.86 4.68
CA CYS A 159 2.41 -2.34 4.02
C CYS A 159 1.17 -1.71 4.68
N GLY A 160 0.03 -1.73 4.00
CA GLY A 160 -1.18 -1.00 4.38
C GLY A 160 -1.71 -0.17 3.23
N LEU A 161 -2.77 0.59 3.50
CA LEU A 161 -3.38 1.52 2.53
C LEU A 161 -2.39 2.58 1.98
N CYS A 162 -1.31 2.85 2.71
CA CYS A 162 -0.25 3.77 2.29
C CYS A 162 0.81 3.18 1.37
N GLY A 163 0.71 1.89 1.00
CA GLY A 163 1.64 1.23 0.11
C GLY A 163 2.92 0.74 0.77
N ASN A 164 3.90 0.41 -0.07
CA ASN A 164 5.15 -0.27 0.31
C ASN A 164 6.38 0.66 0.39
N GLN A 165 6.25 1.93 0.01
CA GLN A 165 7.30 2.94 0.07
C GLN A 165 8.53 2.54 -0.77
N ASP A 166 8.35 1.83 -1.88
CA ASP A 166 9.48 1.38 -2.71
C ASP A 166 9.94 2.43 -3.75
N GLN A 167 9.32 3.61 -3.75
CA GLN A 167 9.50 4.71 -4.72
C GLN A 167 8.99 4.39 -6.13
N GLU A 168 8.22 3.32 -6.28
CA GLU A 168 7.59 2.94 -7.53
C GLU A 168 6.07 3.16 -7.44
N PHE A 169 5.53 3.95 -8.35
CA PHE A 169 4.09 4.25 -8.37
C PHE A 169 3.20 3.08 -8.83
N TYR A 170 3.80 1.94 -9.16
CA TYR A 170 3.16 0.93 -9.98
C TYR A 170 2.67 -0.27 -9.17
N PRO A 171 3.51 -1.01 -8.42
CA PRO A 171 3.04 -2.08 -7.55
C PRO A 171 2.47 -1.53 -6.22
N GLU A 172 1.62 -0.50 -6.30
CA GLU A 172 1.15 0.25 -5.14
C GLU A 172 0.11 -0.54 -4.31
N PHE A 173 -0.75 -1.31 -4.99
CA PHE A 173 -1.93 -1.94 -4.39
C PHE A 173 -1.73 -3.42 -4.08
N LEU A 174 -0.64 -3.73 -3.37
CA LEU A 174 -0.34 -5.10 -2.94
C LEU A 174 -1.26 -5.57 -1.81
N ASP A 175 -1.50 -6.88 -1.74
CA ASP A 175 -2.17 -7.51 -0.62
C ASP A 175 -1.31 -7.44 0.67
N PRO A 176 -1.87 -7.76 1.86
CA PRO A 176 -1.09 -7.78 3.10
C PRO A 176 0.08 -8.78 3.09
N GLY A 177 0.04 -9.76 2.19
CA GLY A 177 1.13 -10.70 1.96
C GLY A 177 2.31 -10.11 1.19
N MET A 178 2.13 -8.93 0.57
CA MET A 178 3.12 -8.26 -0.28
C MET A 178 3.50 -9.07 -1.51
N VAL A 179 2.59 -9.93 -2.00
CA VAL A 179 2.85 -10.83 -3.13
C VAL A 179 1.96 -10.49 -4.33
N ASN A 180 0.66 -10.30 -4.10
CA ASN A 180 -0.29 -10.15 -5.20
C ASN A 180 -0.84 -8.73 -5.23
N LEU A 181 -1.03 -8.20 -6.44
CA LEU A 181 -1.83 -6.99 -6.61
C LEU A 181 -3.30 -7.30 -6.36
N ALA A 182 -3.98 -6.39 -5.68
CA ALA A 182 -5.42 -6.45 -5.54
C ALA A 182 -6.11 -6.34 -6.91
N SER A 183 -7.26 -7.01 -7.06
CA SER A 183 -8.02 -7.00 -8.31
C SER A 183 -8.66 -5.64 -8.62
N ASN A 184 -8.97 -4.86 -7.58
CA ASN A 184 -9.49 -3.50 -7.67
C ASN A 184 -9.26 -2.75 -6.34
N LEU A 185 -9.59 -1.45 -6.29
CA LEU A 185 -9.38 -0.59 -5.12
C LEU A 185 -10.21 -1.02 -3.89
N THR A 186 -11.42 -1.54 -4.09
CA THR A 186 -12.27 -2.06 -3.00
C THR A 186 -11.63 -3.30 -2.37
N ALA A 187 -11.19 -4.25 -3.18
CA ALA A 187 -10.48 -5.44 -2.73
C ALA A 187 -9.16 -5.08 -2.03
N PHE A 188 -8.42 -4.09 -2.54
CA PHE A 188 -7.22 -3.57 -1.88
C PHE A 188 -7.54 -3.04 -0.49
N ARG A 189 -8.53 -2.14 -0.40
CA ARG A 189 -8.97 -1.56 0.86
C ARG A 189 -9.40 -2.63 1.87
N ASP A 190 -10.27 -3.54 1.44
CA ASP A 190 -10.86 -4.57 2.30
C ASP A 190 -9.82 -5.56 2.81
N SER A 191 -8.77 -5.81 2.04
CA SER A 191 -7.66 -6.69 2.45
C SER A 191 -6.91 -6.17 3.68
N TYR A 192 -6.95 -4.85 3.93
CA TYR A 192 -6.35 -4.20 5.09
C TYR A 192 -7.34 -3.86 6.21
N SER A 193 -8.58 -4.37 6.14
CA SER A 193 -9.53 -4.24 7.24
C SER A 193 -9.16 -5.15 8.41
N LEU A 194 -9.35 -4.64 9.63
CA LEU A 194 -9.19 -5.38 10.88
C LEU A 194 -10.55 -5.88 11.36
N HIS A 195 -10.56 -7.11 11.89
CA HIS A 195 -11.75 -7.87 12.30
C HIS A 195 -12.68 -8.21 11.11
N ASN A 196 -13.65 -9.12 11.30
CA ASN A 196 -14.64 -9.48 10.27
C ASN A 196 -15.55 -8.27 9.99
N CYS A 197 -15.02 -7.35 9.20
CA CYS A 197 -15.71 -6.16 8.74
C CYS A 197 -16.78 -6.56 7.73
N THR A 198 -18.02 -6.62 8.18
CA THR A 198 -19.18 -6.55 7.28
C THR A 198 -19.40 -5.08 6.94
N ASP A 199 -18.94 -4.67 5.76
CA ASP A 199 -19.32 -3.38 5.16
C ASP A 199 -20.85 -3.34 5.05
N PRO A 200 -21.55 -2.43 5.76
CA PRO A 200 -23.00 -2.33 5.66
C PRO A 200 -23.45 -1.79 4.30
N ASN A 201 -22.54 -1.22 3.49
CA ASN A 201 -22.84 -0.74 2.15
C ASN A 201 -21.69 -1.03 1.15
N PRO A 202 -21.59 -2.26 0.63
CA PRO A 202 -20.49 -2.70 -0.25
C PRO A 202 -20.49 -2.04 -1.65
N CYS A 203 -21.48 -1.20 -1.97
CA CYS A 203 -21.65 -0.56 -3.27
C CYS A 203 -21.48 0.97 -3.14
N HIS A 204 -20.27 1.46 -3.39
CA HIS A 204 -19.98 2.89 -3.53
C HIS A 204 -19.58 3.31 -4.96
N ASP A 205 -19.36 2.35 -5.85
CA ASP A 205 -19.10 2.58 -7.28
C ASP A 205 -20.35 2.23 -8.10
N ASP A 206 -20.67 3.02 -9.12
CA ASP A 206 -21.82 2.89 -10.05
C ASP A 206 -21.83 1.60 -10.91
N VAL A 207 -21.05 0.57 -10.55
CA VAL A 207 -21.04 -0.73 -11.22
C VAL A 207 -21.19 -1.83 -10.18
N CYS A 208 -22.34 -1.87 -9.51
CA CYS A 208 -22.83 -3.10 -8.92
C CYS A 208 -23.71 -3.79 -9.96
N ASP A 209 -23.14 -4.78 -10.64
CA ASP A 209 -23.91 -5.73 -11.45
C ASP A 209 -24.74 -6.59 -10.47
N VAL A 210 -26.00 -6.23 -10.32
CA VAL A 210 -26.93 -6.70 -9.28
C VAL A 210 -27.34 -8.17 -9.41
N ASP A 211 -26.84 -8.90 -10.41
CA ASP A 211 -27.26 -10.27 -10.67
C ASP A 211 -26.38 -11.36 -10.01
N ALA A 212 -25.25 -11.00 -9.37
CA ALA A 212 -24.34 -11.99 -8.78
C ALA A 212 -24.64 -12.37 -7.31
N MET A 213 -25.57 -11.69 -6.62
CA MET A 213 -25.82 -11.91 -5.18
C MET A 213 -27.13 -12.64 -4.86
N ALA A 214 -27.78 -13.23 -5.86
CA ALA A 214 -29.07 -13.89 -5.67
C ALA A 214 -29.00 -15.40 -5.41
N HIS A 215 -27.99 -15.97 -4.73
CA HIS A 215 -28.09 -17.35 -4.24
C HIS A 215 -27.70 -17.49 -2.76
N PRO A 216 -28.66 -17.86 -1.88
CA PRO A 216 -28.42 -17.95 -0.45
C PRO A 216 -27.56 -19.18 -0.11
N ARG A 217 -26.70 -18.98 0.90
CA ARG A 217 -25.85 -19.98 1.56
C ARG A 217 -26.60 -21.31 1.75
N ARG A 218 -26.16 -22.36 1.07
CA ARG A 218 -26.45 -23.75 1.46
C ARG A 218 -25.21 -24.34 2.12
N SER A 219 -25.44 -24.94 3.28
CA SER A 219 -24.49 -25.63 4.14
C SER A 219 -23.67 -26.69 3.39
N PRO A 220 -22.43 -26.99 3.85
CA PRO A 220 -21.57 -27.94 3.18
C PRO A 220 -22.08 -29.36 3.40
N LYS A 221 -22.68 -29.95 2.37
CA LYS A 221 -22.79 -31.40 2.25
C LYS A 221 -21.48 -31.93 1.71
N PHE A 222 -20.75 -32.62 2.59
CA PHE A 222 -19.65 -33.52 2.22
C PHE A 222 -20.17 -34.56 1.24
N LEU A 223 -19.73 -34.51 -0.02
CA LEU A 223 -19.59 -35.71 -0.87
C LEU A 223 -18.43 -35.52 -1.86
N SER A 224 -17.42 -36.35 -1.61
CA SER A 224 -16.62 -37.11 -2.57
C SER A 224 -15.59 -36.40 -3.44
N ALA A 225 -14.35 -36.82 -3.17
CA ALA A 225 -13.17 -36.67 -3.98
C ALA A 225 -13.41 -37.01 -5.46
N GLY A 226 -13.33 -36.00 -6.31
CA GLY A 226 -12.95 -36.13 -7.71
C GLY A 226 -11.67 -35.35 -7.92
N LYS A 227 -10.54 -36.06 -8.09
CA LYS A 227 -9.30 -35.46 -8.59
C LYS A 227 -9.58 -34.96 -10.00
N SER A 228 -9.60 -33.64 -10.18
CA SER A 228 -9.53 -33.00 -11.49
C SER A 228 -8.27 -32.16 -11.48
N ASP A 229 -7.31 -32.53 -12.33
CA ASP A 229 -6.08 -31.80 -12.58
C ASP A 229 -6.42 -30.41 -13.15
N LYS A 230 -6.74 -29.46 -12.26
CA LYS A 230 -6.92 -28.06 -12.64
C LYS A 230 -5.53 -27.51 -12.97
N LYS A 231 -5.27 -27.33 -14.28
CA LYS A 231 -4.14 -26.52 -14.75
C LYS A 231 -4.10 -25.21 -13.96
N ALA A 232 -2.97 -24.91 -13.35
CA ALA A 232 -2.77 -23.68 -12.57
C ALA A 232 -3.06 -22.46 -13.46
N SER A 233 -4.16 -21.76 -13.15
CA SER A 233 -4.48 -20.47 -13.74
C SER A 233 -4.01 -19.39 -12.77
N ILE A 234 -3.29 -18.40 -13.27
CA ILE A 234 -2.73 -17.29 -12.49
C ILE A 234 -3.15 -15.95 -13.09
N GLN A 235 -3.08 -14.89 -12.29
CA GLN A 235 -3.30 -13.53 -12.78
C GLN A 235 -2.05 -13.01 -13.52
N PRO A 236 -2.22 -12.16 -14.55
CA PRO A 236 -1.10 -11.51 -15.22
C PRO A 236 -0.35 -10.58 -14.28
N GLU A 237 0.96 -10.52 -14.45
CA GLU A 237 1.86 -9.59 -13.76
C GLU A 237 1.95 -8.29 -14.52
N LEU A 238 2.52 -7.28 -13.89
CA LEU A 238 2.65 -5.99 -14.52
C LEU A 238 4.07 -5.69 -14.93
N ARG A 239 4.24 -5.31 -16.21
CA ARG A 239 5.52 -5.21 -16.90
C ARG A 239 5.52 -4.04 -17.87
N THR A 240 6.69 -3.44 -18.06
CA THR A 240 6.92 -2.52 -19.18
C THR A 240 6.94 -3.34 -20.46
N ILE A 241 6.08 -3.00 -21.42
CA ILE A 241 6.11 -3.63 -22.75
C ILE A 241 7.32 -3.06 -23.49
N VAL A 242 8.12 -3.93 -24.10
CA VAL A 242 9.25 -3.54 -24.93
C VAL A 242 9.05 -4.09 -26.34
N ILE A 243 8.97 -3.21 -27.31
CA ILE A 243 8.85 -3.54 -28.73
C ILE A 243 10.17 -3.15 -29.40
N LYS A 244 10.94 -4.14 -29.83
CA LYS A 244 12.20 -3.93 -30.56
C LYS A 244 11.92 -3.98 -32.06
N ARG A 245 12.26 -2.92 -32.78
CA ARG A 245 12.14 -2.78 -34.23
C ARG A 245 13.53 -2.58 -34.83
N GLU A 246 13.62 -2.56 -36.17
CA GLU A 246 14.89 -2.42 -36.88
C GLU A 246 15.61 -1.08 -36.58
N ASN A 247 14.86 0.01 -36.39
CA ASN A 247 15.42 1.36 -36.22
C ASN A 247 15.25 1.93 -34.81
N ASP A 248 14.30 1.43 -34.03
CA ASP A 248 13.90 1.96 -32.74
C ASP A 248 13.49 0.87 -31.74
N ILE A 249 13.53 1.24 -30.46
CA ILE A 249 13.00 0.46 -29.35
C ILE A 249 11.90 1.29 -28.72
N CYS A 250 10.69 0.75 -28.70
CA CYS A 250 9.55 1.36 -28.07
C CYS A 250 9.28 0.72 -26.71
N LEU A 251 9.02 1.55 -25.72
CA LEU A 251 8.60 1.13 -24.39
C LEU A 251 7.20 1.66 -24.12
N SER A 252 6.37 0.87 -23.45
CA SER A 252 5.08 1.38 -23.00
C SER A 252 5.28 2.49 -21.96
N LYS A 253 4.62 3.62 -22.18
CA LYS A 253 4.71 4.79 -21.30
C LYS A 253 4.19 4.48 -19.90
N PHE A 254 3.16 3.65 -19.84
CA PHE A 254 2.66 3.04 -18.61
C PHE A 254 2.87 1.53 -18.68
N PRO A 255 3.23 0.88 -17.57
CA PRO A 255 3.28 -0.57 -17.53
C PRO A 255 1.91 -1.19 -17.84
N GLU A 256 1.92 -2.37 -18.45
CA GLU A 256 0.71 -3.11 -18.81
C GLU A 256 0.75 -4.55 -18.28
N TYR A 257 -0.43 -5.15 -18.10
CA TYR A 257 -0.53 -6.54 -17.66
C TYR A 257 0.04 -7.47 -18.72
N MET A 258 0.88 -8.42 -18.31
CA MET A 258 1.49 -9.44 -19.16
C MET A 258 1.57 -10.75 -18.40
N CYS A 259 1.39 -11.88 -19.10
CA CYS A 259 1.55 -13.18 -18.45
C CYS A 259 3.01 -13.44 -18.05
N PRO A 260 3.25 -14.08 -16.89
CA PRO A 260 4.60 -14.46 -16.47
C PRO A 260 5.25 -15.45 -17.44
N LYS A 261 6.58 -15.60 -17.37
CA LYS A 261 7.30 -16.60 -18.18
C LYS A 261 6.68 -17.99 -17.98
N ASN A 262 6.47 -18.72 -19.08
CA ASN A 262 5.80 -20.04 -19.15
C ASN A 262 4.27 -20.05 -18.99
N PHE A 263 3.62 -18.88 -19.02
CA PHE A 263 2.17 -18.77 -19.05
C PHE A 263 1.69 -18.05 -20.30
N LYS A 264 0.54 -18.50 -20.84
CA LYS A 264 -0.12 -17.87 -21.98
C LYS A 264 -1.44 -17.23 -21.59
N PRO A 265 -1.84 -16.13 -22.26
CA PRO A 265 -3.12 -15.50 -22.01
C PRO A 265 -4.26 -16.39 -22.49
N THR A 266 -5.28 -16.59 -21.64
CA THR A 266 -6.52 -17.31 -21.99
C THR A 266 -7.61 -16.36 -22.45
N THR A 267 -7.62 -15.15 -21.89
CA THR A 267 -8.62 -14.12 -22.17
C THR A 267 -7.89 -12.79 -22.20
N THR A 268 -8.17 -11.98 -23.22
CA THR A 268 -7.55 -10.68 -23.45
C THR A 268 -8.61 -9.60 -23.66
N THR A 269 -8.22 -8.35 -23.49
CA THR A 269 -9.04 -7.17 -23.77
C THR A 269 -8.17 -6.16 -24.51
N SER A 270 -8.58 -5.78 -25.71
CA SER A 270 -7.82 -4.83 -26.53
C SER A 270 -7.88 -3.42 -25.95
N LYS A 271 -6.73 -2.75 -25.86
CA LYS A 271 -6.58 -1.39 -25.33
C LYS A 271 -5.58 -0.62 -26.18
N GLN A 272 -5.79 0.68 -26.39
CA GLN A 272 -4.76 1.57 -26.93
C GLN A 272 -3.76 1.94 -25.84
N ILE A 273 -2.47 1.75 -26.11
CA ILE A 273 -1.39 2.07 -25.20
C ILE A 273 -0.45 3.08 -25.82
N ASP A 274 0.02 4.01 -25.00
CA ASP A 274 1.02 5.00 -25.39
C ASP A 274 2.41 4.38 -25.35
N LEU A 275 3.20 4.62 -26.38
CA LEU A 275 4.57 4.18 -26.51
C LEU A 275 5.52 5.37 -26.60
N VAL A 276 6.72 5.18 -26.06
CA VAL A 276 7.87 6.07 -26.24
C VAL A 276 8.93 5.29 -27.00
N CYS A 277 9.16 5.68 -28.26
CA CYS A 277 10.09 5.05 -29.18
C CYS A 277 11.39 5.85 -29.26
N LEU A 278 12.49 5.20 -28.93
CA LEU A 278 13.83 5.77 -29.00
C LEU A 278 14.64 5.08 -30.11
N PRO A 279 15.44 5.81 -30.90
CA PRO A 279 16.31 5.20 -31.90
C PRO A 279 17.26 4.17 -31.28
N ASN A 280 17.62 3.12 -32.02
CA ASN A 280 18.55 2.08 -31.55
C ASN A 280 19.92 2.65 -31.14
N ALA A 281 20.36 3.75 -31.75
CA ALA A 281 21.60 4.43 -31.35
C ALA A 281 21.52 5.10 -29.96
N HIS A 282 20.33 5.25 -29.39
CA HIS A 282 20.13 5.92 -28.10
C HIS A 282 20.62 5.02 -26.95
N PRO A 283 21.60 5.47 -26.14
CA PRO A 283 22.26 4.61 -25.14
C PRO A 283 21.28 4.06 -24.09
N THR A 284 20.24 4.83 -23.75
CA THR A 284 19.25 4.45 -22.74
C THR A 284 18.22 3.46 -23.25
N ALA A 285 17.98 3.38 -24.58
CA ALA A 285 16.95 2.52 -25.15
C ALA A 285 17.25 1.04 -24.92
N HIS A 286 18.50 0.64 -25.18
CA HIS A 286 18.98 -0.72 -24.93
C HIS A 286 19.08 -1.05 -23.43
N LEU A 287 19.45 -0.07 -22.60
CA LEU A 287 19.53 -0.25 -21.15
C LEU A 287 18.14 -0.53 -20.57
N TRP A 288 17.17 0.33 -20.85
CA TRP A 288 15.80 0.15 -20.38
C TRP A 288 15.15 -1.13 -20.91
N ALA A 289 15.41 -1.49 -22.17
CA ALA A 289 14.94 -2.76 -22.72
C ALA A 289 15.46 -3.99 -21.95
N LYS A 290 16.70 -3.92 -21.44
CA LYS A 290 17.29 -5.01 -20.64
C LYS A 290 16.77 -5.00 -19.19
N GLU A 291 16.57 -3.82 -18.62
CA GLU A 291 16.08 -3.65 -17.26
C GLU A 291 14.59 -4.00 -17.14
N ALA A 292 13.80 -3.81 -18.20
CA ALA A 292 12.37 -4.12 -18.25
C ALA A 292 12.04 -5.60 -17.99
N GLU A 293 13.02 -6.49 -18.14
CA GLU A 293 12.87 -7.90 -17.78
C GLU A 293 12.86 -8.14 -16.27
N LYS A 294 13.44 -7.22 -15.50
CA LYS A 294 13.72 -7.35 -14.06
C LYS A 294 12.94 -6.35 -13.19
N ARG A 295 12.62 -5.18 -13.73
CA ARG A 295 11.90 -4.11 -13.04
C ARG A 295 11.00 -3.36 -14.02
N LEU A 296 10.15 -2.50 -13.49
CA LEU A 296 9.39 -1.55 -14.28
C LEU A 296 10.28 -0.36 -14.64
N ILE A 297 10.16 0.14 -15.87
CA ILE A 297 10.87 1.32 -16.33
C ILE A 297 9.94 2.52 -16.19
N THR A 298 9.93 3.10 -15.00
CA THR A 298 9.08 4.24 -14.64
C THR A 298 9.59 5.55 -15.21
N GLU A 299 10.87 5.61 -15.60
CA GLU A 299 11.51 6.76 -16.23
C GLU A 299 10.93 7.12 -17.60
N VAL A 300 10.27 6.17 -18.27
CA VAL A 300 9.62 6.38 -19.58
C VAL A 300 8.44 7.35 -19.44
N ARG A 301 7.83 7.47 -18.25
CA ARG A 301 6.65 8.31 -18.01
C ARG A 301 6.92 9.80 -18.23
N ASP A 302 8.15 10.23 -17.98
CA ASP A 302 8.56 11.63 -18.08
C ASP A 302 8.79 12.07 -19.54
N PHE A 303 8.69 11.13 -20.50
CA PHE A 303 8.80 11.40 -21.93
C PHE A 303 7.43 11.55 -22.58
N ASP A 304 7.37 12.39 -23.61
CA ASP A 304 6.18 12.51 -24.45
C ASP A 304 5.93 11.22 -25.24
N SER A 305 4.64 10.87 -25.39
CA SER A 305 4.23 9.70 -26.16
C SER A 305 4.59 9.94 -27.63
N THR A 306 5.37 9.05 -28.23
CA THR A 306 5.77 9.18 -29.64
C THR A 306 4.74 8.58 -30.58
N GLU A 307 4.06 7.53 -30.13
CA GLU A 307 3.01 6.84 -30.90
C GLU A 307 2.06 6.09 -29.95
N THR A 308 0.97 5.58 -30.51
CA THR A 308 0.02 4.69 -29.81
C THR A 308 -0.07 3.36 -30.53
N SER A 309 -0.24 2.27 -29.79
CA SER A 309 -0.44 0.92 -30.35
C SER A 309 -1.61 0.21 -29.70
N THR A 310 -2.29 -0.64 -30.47
CA THR A 310 -3.25 -1.59 -29.90
C THR A 310 -2.48 -2.69 -29.16
N TYR A 311 -2.91 -3.00 -27.94
CA TYR A 311 -2.37 -4.07 -27.12
C TYR A 311 -3.49 -4.95 -26.56
N ASP A 312 -3.34 -6.27 -26.73
CA ASP A 312 -4.28 -7.25 -26.20
C ASP A 312 -3.92 -7.61 -24.76
N ARG A 313 -4.46 -6.83 -23.83
CA ARG A 313 -4.15 -6.95 -22.41
C ARG A 313 -4.74 -8.25 -21.83
N PRO A 314 -3.93 -9.17 -21.27
CA PRO A 314 -4.41 -10.37 -20.61
C PRO A 314 -5.24 -10.04 -19.37
N THR A 315 -6.29 -10.83 -19.15
CA THR A 315 -7.08 -10.84 -17.91
C THR A 315 -6.90 -12.14 -17.12
N LYS A 316 -6.47 -13.23 -17.78
CA LYS A 316 -6.12 -14.51 -17.16
C LYS A 316 -4.99 -15.20 -17.90
N CYS A 317 -4.12 -15.89 -17.15
CA CYS A 317 -2.99 -16.65 -17.68
C CYS A 317 -3.08 -18.12 -17.27
N VAL A 318 -2.62 -19.03 -18.13
CA VAL A 318 -2.57 -20.48 -17.86
C VAL A 318 -1.21 -21.05 -18.22
N ALA A 319 -0.76 -22.03 -17.45
CA ALA A 319 0.52 -22.69 -17.67
C ALA A 319 0.57 -23.30 -19.07
N GLU A 320 1.66 -23.03 -19.78
CA GLU A 320 1.87 -23.54 -21.12
C GLU A 320 1.99 -25.06 -21.07
N SER A 321 1.07 -25.77 -21.73
CA SER A 321 1.11 -27.23 -21.78
C SER A 321 2.28 -27.62 -22.66
N VAL A 322 3.38 -28.10 -22.07
CA VAL A 322 4.43 -28.78 -22.84
C VAL A 322 3.85 -30.10 -23.33
N ARG A 323 3.12 -30.08 -24.46
CA ARG A 323 2.89 -31.29 -25.24
C ARG A 323 4.18 -31.52 -26.01
N GLY A 324 4.96 -32.48 -25.51
CA GLY A 324 6.12 -33.00 -26.19
C GLY A 324 5.79 -33.50 -27.59
N ILE A 325 6.80 -33.35 -28.44
CA ILE A 325 7.02 -33.98 -29.74
C ILE A 325 6.74 -35.48 -29.68
#